data_AF-A0A958AE13-F1
#
_entry.id   AF-A0A958AE13-F1
#
_cell.length_a   1.000
_cell.length_b   1.000
_cell.length_c   1.000
_cell.angle_alpha   90.00
_cell.angle_beta   90.00
_cell.angle_gamma   90.00
#
_symmetry.space_group_name_H-M   'P 1'
#
loop_
_entity.id
_entity.type
_entity.pdbx_description
1 polymer ?
#
loop_
_entity_poly.entity_id
_entity_poly.type
_entity_poly.pdbx_seq_one_letter_code
_entity_poly.pdbx_strand_id
1 'polypeptide(L)'
;MKKEHIKLSKADRAYLEKLVSTGELAARVCRRAIGLLELDRGKTYSVVSQTLNVNHNTMTTWAENYKSEGVSCIQDKSRSGPPIEIDGQQRAQVTALACSEPPVGYAKWSLRLLADKAVELGYCDHISHSEVRDILKKTNSNRI
;
A
#
# COMPACT_ATOMS: atom_id res chain seq x y z
N MET A 1 7.93 31.36 -8.41
CA MET A 1 8.60 31.12 -9.70
C MET A 1 7.81 30.08 -10.47
N LYS A 2 7.27 30.46 -11.63
CA LYS A 2 6.35 29.67 -12.46
C LYS A 2 7.07 28.53 -13.18
N LYS A 3 7.10 27.34 -12.57
CA LYS A 3 7.43 26.10 -13.28
C LYS A 3 6.18 25.73 -14.10
N GLU A 4 5.96 26.33 -15.25
CA GLU A 4 4.72 26.11 -16.03
C GLU A 4 4.84 24.98 -17.07
N HIS A 5 6.06 24.52 -17.36
CA HIS A 5 6.31 23.54 -18.41
C HIS A 5 7.28 22.43 -17.96
N ILE A 6 7.03 21.23 -18.47
CA ILE A 6 7.91 20.07 -18.36
C ILE A 6 8.39 19.76 -19.78
N LYS A 7 9.64 19.36 -19.94
CA LYS A 7 10.11 18.76 -21.19
C LYS A 7 10.27 17.26 -20.96
N LEU A 8 9.51 16.47 -21.69
CA LEU A 8 9.63 15.02 -21.69
C LEU A 8 10.78 14.59 -22.59
N SER A 9 11.44 13.48 -22.24
CA SER A 9 12.35 12.81 -23.16
C SER A 9 11.56 12.29 -24.38
N LYS A 10 12.20 12.21 -25.55
CA LYS A 10 11.58 11.63 -26.76
C LYS A 10 11.09 10.19 -26.52
N ALA A 11 11.85 9.41 -25.74
CA ALA A 11 11.50 8.04 -25.37
C ALA A 11 10.24 8.01 -24.47
N ASP A 12 10.20 8.85 -23.43
CA ASP A 12 9.07 8.93 -22.51
C ASP A 12 7.80 9.41 -23.20
N ARG A 13 7.92 10.40 -24.08
CA ARG A 13 6.80 10.89 -24.88
C ARG A 13 6.21 9.78 -25.75
N ALA A 14 7.05 9.07 -26.50
CA ALA A 14 6.60 7.97 -27.36
C ALA A 14 5.93 6.85 -26.54
N TYR A 15 6.48 6.55 -25.35
CA TYR A 15 5.88 5.60 -24.42
C TYR A 15 4.51 6.06 -23.94
N LEU A 16 4.37 7.31 -23.46
CA LEU A 16 3.11 7.85 -22.97
C LEU A 16 2.04 7.96 -24.07
N GLU A 17 2.42 8.34 -25.30
CA GLU A 17 1.51 8.37 -26.45
C GLU A 17 0.98 6.96 -26.78
N LYS A 18 1.85 5.95 -26.80
CA LYS A 18 1.45 4.54 -26.96
C LYS A 18 0.57 4.05 -25.81
N LEU A 19 0.88 4.48 -24.59
CA LEU A 19 0.15 4.12 -23.38
C LEU A 19 -1.31 4.63 -23.45
N VAL A 20 -1.48 5.88 -23.87
CA VAL A 20 -2.81 6.51 -24.00
C VAL A 20 -3.59 5.91 -25.16
N SER A 21 -2.95 5.54 -26.27
CA SER A 21 -3.64 4.97 -27.44
C SER A 21 -4.12 3.53 -27.23
N THR A 22 -3.48 2.77 -26.33
CA THR A 22 -3.82 1.36 -26.07
C THR A 22 -5.12 1.22 -25.26
N GLY A 23 -5.45 2.19 -24.40
CA GLY A 23 -6.75 2.27 -23.70
C GLY A 23 -7.05 1.23 -22.61
N GLU A 24 -6.24 0.17 -22.47
CA GLU A 24 -6.48 -0.94 -21.52
C GLU A 24 -6.05 -0.67 -20.06
N LEU A 25 -5.69 0.56 -19.71
CA LEU A 25 -5.11 0.89 -18.41
C LEU A 25 -6.09 1.59 -17.46
N ALA A 26 -5.78 1.53 -16.17
CA ALA A 26 -6.54 2.22 -15.14
C ALA A 26 -6.68 3.72 -15.47
N ALA A 27 -7.90 4.25 -15.38
CA ALA A 27 -8.21 5.64 -15.74
C ALA A 27 -7.35 6.70 -15.02
N ARG A 28 -6.74 6.36 -13.87
CA ARG A 28 -5.79 7.23 -13.15
C ARG A 28 -4.45 7.34 -13.89
N VAL A 29 -3.94 6.24 -14.42
CA VAL A 29 -2.68 6.19 -15.18
C VAL A 29 -2.84 6.97 -16.49
N CYS A 30 -3.95 6.76 -17.20
CA CYS A 30 -4.25 7.50 -18.44
C CYS A 30 -4.33 9.02 -18.18
N ARG A 31 -5.03 9.44 -17.12
CA ARG A 31 -5.12 10.87 -16.76
C ARG A 31 -3.75 11.50 -16.45
N ARG A 32 -2.88 10.78 -15.71
CA ARG A 32 -1.50 11.23 -15.44
C ARG A 32 -0.70 11.36 -16.73
N ALA A 33 -0.76 10.35 -17.60
CA ALA A 33 -0.07 10.35 -18.88
C ALA A 33 -0.53 11.51 -19.78
N ILE A 34 -1.83 11.71 -19.93
CA ILE A 34 -2.40 12.84 -20.69
C ILE A 34 -1.92 14.17 -20.09
N GLY A 35 -1.98 14.32 -18.76
CA GLY A 35 -1.49 15.54 -18.11
C GLY A 35 -0.05 15.87 -18.45
N LEU A 36 0.85 14.88 -18.35
CA LEU A 36 2.27 15.07 -18.68
C LEU A 36 2.49 15.41 -20.16
N LEU A 37 1.76 14.75 -21.07
CA LEU A 37 1.83 15.04 -22.51
C LEU A 37 1.35 16.46 -22.84
N GLU A 38 0.28 16.92 -22.20
CA GLU A 38 -0.25 18.28 -22.39
C GLU A 38 0.71 19.35 -21.85
N LEU A 39 1.42 19.05 -20.76
CA LEU A 39 2.47 19.93 -20.22
C LEU A 39 3.70 19.99 -21.14
N ASP A 40 4.07 18.89 -21.79
CA ASP A 40 5.14 18.84 -22.81
C ASP A 40 4.78 19.64 -24.07
N ARG A 41 3.49 19.65 -24.44
CA ARG A 41 2.95 20.47 -25.53
C ARG A 41 2.95 21.97 -25.23
N GLY A 42 3.37 22.38 -24.02
CA GLY A 42 3.48 23.79 -23.63
C GLY A 42 2.21 24.37 -23.02
N LYS A 43 1.21 23.54 -22.64
CA LYS A 43 0.07 24.05 -21.88
C LYS A 43 0.46 24.39 -20.45
N THR A 44 -0.23 25.36 -19.87
CA THR A 44 -0.03 25.76 -18.47
C THR A 44 -0.74 24.82 -17.52
N TYR A 45 -0.30 24.78 -16.26
CA TYR A 45 -0.88 23.92 -15.23
C TYR A 45 -2.38 24.20 -15.03
N SER A 46 -2.79 25.47 -15.10
CA SER A 46 -4.19 25.88 -14.98
C SER A 46 -5.07 25.28 -16.07
N VAL A 47 -4.62 25.34 -17.33
CA VAL A 47 -5.38 24.82 -18.48
C VAL A 47 -5.50 23.30 -18.39
N VAL A 48 -4.40 22.61 -18.08
CA VAL A 48 -4.42 21.15 -17.97
C VAL A 48 -5.24 20.69 -16.78
N SER A 49 -5.16 21.39 -15.63
CA SER A 49 -5.92 21.03 -14.44
C SER A 49 -7.43 21.19 -14.65
N GLN A 50 -7.86 22.25 -15.35
CA GLN A 50 -9.25 22.45 -15.75
C GLN A 50 -9.70 21.37 -16.73
N THR A 51 -8.89 21.06 -17.74
CA THR A 51 -9.21 20.05 -18.77
C THR A 51 -9.37 18.65 -18.17
N LEU A 52 -8.53 18.28 -17.21
CA LEU A 52 -8.55 16.96 -16.56
C LEU A 52 -9.41 16.91 -15.29
N ASN A 53 -10.05 18.02 -14.92
CA ASN A 53 -10.82 18.20 -13.69
C ASN A 53 -10.05 17.74 -12.43
N VAL A 54 -8.84 18.27 -12.28
CA VAL A 54 -7.93 18.00 -11.15
C VAL A 54 -7.47 19.30 -10.52
N ASN A 55 -6.98 19.24 -9.29
CA ASN A 55 -6.46 20.42 -8.61
C ASN A 55 -5.14 20.88 -9.25
N HIS A 56 -4.90 22.19 -9.31
CA HIS A 56 -3.61 22.76 -9.72
C HIS A 56 -2.43 22.11 -8.99
N ASN A 57 -2.56 21.84 -7.68
CA ASN A 57 -1.50 21.22 -6.90
C ASN A 57 -1.15 19.80 -7.39
N THR A 58 -2.12 19.09 -7.97
CA THR A 58 -1.90 17.78 -8.59
C THR A 58 -0.97 17.88 -9.81
N MET A 59 -1.07 18.94 -10.60
CA MET A 59 -0.14 19.18 -11.71
C MET A 59 1.29 19.41 -11.22
N THR A 60 1.44 20.20 -10.15
CA THR A 60 2.74 20.41 -9.51
C THR A 60 3.34 19.08 -9.04
N THR A 61 2.55 18.26 -8.34
CA THR A 61 3.01 16.93 -7.88
C THR A 61 3.41 16.02 -9.04
N TRP A 62 2.63 15.96 -10.12
CA TRP A 62 2.99 15.14 -11.28
C TRP A 62 4.29 15.63 -11.94
N ALA A 63 4.47 16.95 -12.04
CA ALA A 63 5.68 17.54 -12.59
C ALA A 63 6.93 17.26 -11.75
N GLU A 64 6.79 17.31 -10.42
CA GLU A 64 7.88 17.01 -9.49
C GLU A 64 8.21 15.52 -9.48
N ASN A 65 7.20 14.66 -9.46
CA ASN A 65 7.40 13.21 -9.51
C ASN A 65 8.04 12.76 -10.82
N TYR A 66 7.68 13.37 -11.96
CA TYR A 66 8.35 13.09 -13.23
C TYR A 66 9.84 13.48 -13.18
N LYS A 67 10.18 14.60 -12.52
CA LYS A 67 11.58 15.02 -12.37
C LYS A 67 12.40 14.10 -11.45
N SER A 68 11.78 13.48 -10.45
CA SER A 68 12.47 12.58 -9.52
C SER A 68 12.52 11.13 -10.01
N GLU A 69 11.45 10.63 -10.62
CA GLU A 69 11.25 9.21 -10.91
C GLU A 69 11.05 8.91 -12.41
N GLY A 70 11.01 9.93 -13.27
CA GLY A 70 10.76 9.78 -14.70
C GLY A 70 9.36 9.26 -15.00
N VAL A 71 9.23 8.50 -16.10
CA VAL A 71 7.95 7.94 -16.56
C VAL A 71 7.30 6.97 -15.56
N SER A 72 8.07 6.43 -14.61
CA SER A 72 7.55 5.51 -13.60
C SER A 72 6.53 6.15 -12.66
N CYS A 73 6.52 7.49 -12.54
CA CYS A 73 5.60 8.24 -11.68
C CYS A 73 4.11 8.11 -12.05
N ILE A 74 3.81 7.62 -13.26
CA ILE A 74 2.43 7.40 -13.71
C ILE A 74 1.79 6.22 -12.99
N GLN A 75 2.59 5.22 -12.63
CA GLN A 75 2.13 4.01 -11.95
C GLN A 75 1.93 4.28 -10.47
N ASP A 76 0.88 3.69 -9.88
CA ASP A 76 0.71 3.75 -8.44
C ASP A 76 1.75 2.85 -7.77
N LYS A 77 2.49 3.41 -6.80
CA LYS A 77 3.40 2.62 -5.97
C LYS A 77 2.59 1.62 -5.16
N SER A 78 3.12 0.40 -5.03
CA SER A 78 2.59 -0.60 -4.09
C SER A 78 2.49 0.04 -2.72
N ARG A 79 1.28 0.06 -2.15
CA ARG A 79 1.08 0.55 -0.80
C ARG A 79 1.76 -0.45 0.14
N SER A 80 2.76 0.01 0.88
CA SER A 80 3.19 -0.73 2.07
C SER A 80 1.96 -0.85 2.95
N GLY A 81 1.57 -2.08 3.30
CA GLY A 81 0.48 -2.29 4.23
C GLY A 81 0.76 -1.63 5.59
N PRO A 82 -0.19 -1.70 6.53
CA PRO A 82 0.13 -1.35 7.91
C PRO A 82 1.38 -2.13 8.38
N PRO A 83 2.20 -1.54 9.27
CA PRO A 83 3.35 -2.24 9.83
C PRO A 83 2.89 -3.58 10.45
N ILE A 84 3.71 -4.62 10.28
CA ILE A 84 3.42 -5.92 10.88
C ILE A 84 3.72 -5.80 12.37
N GLU A 85 2.68 -5.74 13.21
CA GLU A 85 2.82 -5.61 14.67
C GLU A 85 3.26 -6.92 15.34
N ILE A 86 2.94 -8.07 14.73
CA ILE A 86 3.30 -9.40 15.23
C ILE A 86 4.06 -10.18 14.15
N ASP A 87 5.35 -10.45 14.40
CA ASP A 87 6.24 -11.16 13.48
C ASP A 87 5.94 -12.67 13.41
N GLY A 88 6.40 -13.34 12.34
CA GLY A 88 6.23 -14.77 12.11
C GLY A 88 6.68 -15.64 13.28
N GLN A 89 7.79 -15.29 13.96
CA GLN A 89 8.26 -16.02 15.14
C GLN A 89 7.26 -15.93 16.30
N GLN A 90 6.73 -14.74 16.57
CA GLN A 90 5.75 -14.51 17.64
C GLN A 90 4.45 -15.27 17.36
N ARG A 91 4.02 -15.33 16.09
CA ARG A 91 2.85 -16.13 15.65
C ARG A 91 3.06 -17.62 15.91
N ALA A 92 4.27 -18.13 15.65
CA ALA A 92 4.61 -19.53 15.90
C ALA A 92 4.59 -19.85 17.40
N GLN A 93 5.08 -18.94 18.25
CA GLN A 93 5.02 -19.08 19.71
C GLN A 93 3.58 -19.10 20.22
N VAL A 94 2.71 -18.19 19.75
CA VAL A 94 1.28 -18.18 20.09
C VAL A 94 0.59 -19.46 19.63
N THR A 95 0.95 -19.99 18.47
CA THR A 95 0.40 -21.25 17.95
C THR A 95 0.86 -22.45 18.79
N ALA A 96 2.14 -22.51 19.16
CA ALA A 96 2.67 -23.56 20.03
C ALA A 96 2.00 -23.54 21.42
N LEU A 97 1.76 -22.34 21.96
CA LEU A 97 1.02 -22.15 23.21
C LEU A 97 -0.43 -22.65 23.10
N ALA A 98 -1.11 -22.40 21.98
CA ALA A 98 -2.46 -22.90 21.77
C ALA A 98 -2.54 -24.43 21.65
N CYS A 99 -1.44 -25.08 21.24
CA CYS A 99 -1.32 -26.54 21.13
C CYS A 99 -0.90 -27.21 22.45
N SER A 100 -0.53 -26.46 23.49
CA SER A 100 -0.12 -27.01 24.79
C SER A 100 -1.31 -27.16 25.75
N GLU A 101 -1.07 -27.71 26.94
CA GLU A 101 -2.09 -27.83 27.97
C GLU A 101 -2.44 -26.46 28.58
N PRO A 102 -3.74 -26.18 28.79
CA PRO A 102 -4.17 -24.95 29.43
C PRO A 102 -3.70 -24.88 30.90
N PRO A 103 -3.49 -23.68 31.45
CA PRO A 103 -3.05 -23.50 32.82
C PRO A 103 -4.09 -24.03 33.81
N VAL A 104 -3.61 -24.42 35.00
CA VAL A 104 -4.43 -24.96 36.09
C VAL A 104 -5.60 -24.02 36.39
N GLY A 105 -6.81 -24.58 36.47
CA GLY A 105 -8.05 -23.82 36.67
C GLY A 105 -8.83 -23.52 35.39
N TYR A 106 -8.29 -23.87 34.22
CA TYR A 106 -8.99 -23.74 32.93
C TYR A 106 -9.13 -25.09 32.22
N ALA A 107 -10.33 -25.39 31.73
CA ALA A 107 -10.58 -26.62 30.96
C ALA A 107 -10.05 -26.56 29.52
N LYS A 108 -9.88 -25.37 28.95
CA LYS A 108 -9.39 -25.14 27.57
C LYS A 108 -8.82 -23.74 27.40
N TRP A 109 -7.99 -23.57 26.38
CA TRP A 109 -7.54 -22.25 25.94
C TRP A 109 -8.72 -21.41 25.43
N SER A 110 -8.83 -20.18 25.94
CA SER A 110 -9.65 -19.14 25.32
C SER A 110 -8.74 -18.13 24.61
N LEU A 111 -9.27 -17.41 23.62
CA LEU A 111 -8.49 -16.41 22.88
C LEU A 111 -7.93 -15.30 23.78
N ARG A 112 -8.68 -14.91 24.82
CA ARG A 112 -8.22 -13.92 25.81
C ARG A 112 -7.12 -14.49 26.69
N LEU A 113 -7.30 -15.73 27.17
CA LEU A 113 -6.29 -16.39 27.99
C LEU A 113 -4.98 -16.61 27.23
N LEU A 114 -5.05 -16.93 25.93
CA LEU A 114 -3.87 -17.02 25.07
C LEU A 114 -3.18 -15.67 24.87
N ALA A 115 -3.94 -14.60 24.72
CA ALA A 115 -3.39 -13.25 24.60
C ALA A 115 -2.66 -12.85 25.89
N ASP A 116 -3.32 -13.01 27.04
CA ASP A 116 -2.74 -12.67 28.35
C ASP A 116 -1.48 -13.49 28.62
N LYS A 117 -1.51 -14.81 28.33
CA LYS A 117 -0.34 -15.69 28.49
C LYS A 117 0.78 -15.40 27.49
N ALA A 118 0.48 -15.00 26.27
CA ALA A 118 1.51 -14.63 25.30
C ALA A 118 2.28 -13.37 25.72
N VAL A 119 1.60 -12.40 26.36
CA VAL A 119 2.26 -11.23 26.96
C VAL A 119 3.03 -11.63 28.22
N GLU A 120 2.46 -12.45 29.10
CA GLU A 120 3.12 -12.93 30.33
C GLU A 120 4.42 -13.68 30.04
N LEU A 121 4.45 -14.49 28.97
CA LEU A 121 5.64 -15.24 28.53
C LEU A 121 6.64 -14.40 27.72
N GLY A 122 6.35 -13.11 27.50
CA GLY A 122 7.24 -12.18 26.80
C GLY A 122 7.33 -12.42 25.29
N TYR A 123 6.34 -13.07 24.67
CA TYR A 123 6.33 -13.29 23.23
C TYR A 123 6.05 -12.00 22.46
N CYS A 124 5.30 -11.07 23.04
CA CYS A 124 4.93 -9.78 22.46
C CYS A 124 4.60 -8.77 23.56
N ASP A 125 4.83 -7.48 23.30
CA ASP A 125 4.54 -6.39 24.24
C ASP A 125 3.02 -6.19 24.42
N HIS A 126 2.28 -6.40 23.33
CA HIS A 126 0.82 -6.34 23.31
C HIS A 126 0.29 -7.29 22.24
N ILE A 127 -0.76 -8.02 22.57
CA ILE A 127 -1.55 -8.77 21.59
C ILE A 127 -3.01 -8.81 22.02
N SER A 128 -3.90 -8.53 21.09
CA SER A 128 -5.33 -8.62 21.31
C SER A 128 -5.85 -10.03 21.03
N HIS A 129 -6.94 -10.40 21.70
CA HIS A 129 -7.65 -11.66 21.44
C HIS A 129 -8.14 -11.81 19.97
N SER A 130 -8.31 -10.70 19.24
CA SER A 130 -8.63 -10.69 17.81
C SER A 130 -7.42 -11.06 16.96
N GLU A 131 -6.23 -10.56 17.30
CA GLU A 131 -4.99 -10.95 16.63
C GLU A 131 -4.65 -12.42 16.88
N VAL A 132 -4.82 -12.90 18.12
CA VAL A 132 -4.71 -14.35 18.42
C VAL A 132 -5.66 -15.16 17.53
N ARG A 133 -6.90 -14.71 17.35
CA ARG A 133 -7.86 -15.35 16.44
C ARG A 133 -7.35 -15.37 15.01
N ASP A 134 -6.83 -14.25 14.50
CA ASP A 134 -6.33 -14.15 13.14
C ASP A 134 -5.05 -14.96 12.89
N ILE A 135 -4.20 -15.09 13.92
CA ILE A 135 -3.04 -15.99 13.94
C ILE A 135 -3.51 -17.44 13.83
N LEU A 136 -4.43 -17.86 14.69
CA LEU A 136 -4.93 -19.23 14.72
C LEU A 136 -5.84 -19.57 13.54
N LYS A 137 -6.57 -18.61 12.98
CA LYS A 137 -7.45 -18.81 11.80
C LYS A 137 -6.66 -19.16 10.54
N LYS A 138 -5.46 -18.59 10.37
CA LYS A 138 -4.57 -18.93 9.25
C LYS A 138 -3.92 -20.31 9.44
N THR A 139 -3.91 -20.81 10.67
CA THR A 139 -3.45 -22.14 11.05
C THR A 139 -4.66 -23.08 11.11
N ASN A 140 -5.14 -23.57 9.96
CA ASN A 140 -6.18 -24.61 9.93
C ASN A 140 -5.68 -25.90 10.59
N SER A 141 -5.75 -25.97 11.92
CA SER A 141 -5.59 -27.20 12.69
C SER A 141 -6.98 -27.73 13.02
N ASN A 142 -7.41 -28.75 12.29
CA ASN A 142 -8.65 -29.49 12.51
C ASN A 142 -8.59 -30.33 13.81
N ARG A 143 -8.60 -29.68 14.97
CA ARG A 143 -8.93 -30.34 16.25
C ARG A 143 -9.73 -29.40 17.14
N ILE A 144 -11.05 -29.49 16.99
CA ILE A 144 -12.02 -29.22 18.06
C ILE A 144 -12.64 -30.58 18.40
#